data_AF-A0A662SPX0-F1
#
_entry.id   AF-A0A662SPX0-F1
#
_cell.length_a   1.000
_cell.length_b   1.000
_cell.length_c   1.000
_cell.angle_alpha   90.00
_cell.angle_beta   90.00
_cell.angle_gamma   90.00
#
_symmetry.space_group_name_H-M   'P 1'
#
loop_
_entity.id
_entity.type
_entity.pdbx_description
1 polymer ?
#
loop_
_entity_poly.entity_id
_entity_poly.type
_entity_poly.pdbx_seq_one_letter_code
_entity_poly.pdbx_strand_id
1 'polypeptide(L)'
;MMMYPSRVSEIVRRFISSAAMRGDKVNVGLLLDKYVFVHESGEIELRDQLRRLVGRTAPLRIPSRLFYLEAFDELLKRIDCIANSLSYSSRQETLELVWRLVVNLGAASVYETSILLHRSFSIPYIPGSALKGACRCWALMKFQEHLKVEPSELEKKLEEGEDIDASLNLNVEGFPKLELEFKDLIDMFGYKDSSGKVIFLDAVPLRPEKDFLVLDIMNVHYRDYYERGAFPGDWMNPNIVFFLAVEGLKFKFTLLAKEGYESLLDKAMALLIEALEKIGVGAKTSVGYGYFRRVS
;
A
#
# COMPACT_ATOMS: atom_id res chain seq x y z
N MET A 1 -20.81 32.50 25.65
CA MET A 1 -20.19 33.21 24.51
C MET A 1 -19.05 32.34 23.96
N MET A 2 -19.39 31.29 23.20
CA MET A 2 -18.42 30.36 22.62
C MET A 2 -18.02 30.85 21.23
N MET A 3 -16.75 31.18 21.09
CA MET A 3 -16.14 31.76 19.89
C MET A 3 -16.15 30.72 18.75
N TYR A 4 -16.79 31.08 17.63
CA TYR A 4 -17.14 30.17 16.55
C TYR A 4 -15.93 29.61 15.76
N PRO A 5 -16.11 28.50 15.02
CA PRO A 5 -15.07 27.62 14.49
C PRO A 5 -14.30 28.17 13.27
N SER A 6 -14.66 29.29 12.64
CA SER A 6 -14.14 29.72 11.33
C SER A 6 -12.61 29.90 11.19
N ARG A 7 -11.85 30.01 12.29
CA ARG A 7 -10.40 30.29 12.25
C ARG A 7 -9.53 29.08 11.91
N VAL A 8 -9.91 27.84 12.24
CA VAL A 8 -8.97 26.70 12.18
C VAL A 8 -8.75 26.18 10.76
N SER A 9 -9.79 26.08 9.92
CA SER A 9 -9.61 25.66 8.52
C SER A 9 -8.97 26.73 7.65
N GLU A 10 -9.21 28.02 7.97
CA GLU A 10 -8.49 29.12 7.36
C GLU A 10 -7.02 29.11 7.80
N ILE A 11 -6.71 28.72 9.05
CA ILE A 11 -5.33 28.53 9.51
C ILE A 11 -4.67 27.35 8.80
N VAL A 12 -5.30 26.18 8.65
CA VAL A 12 -4.66 25.03 7.97
C VAL A 12 -4.50 25.32 6.47
N ARG A 13 -5.51 25.89 5.81
CA ARG A 13 -5.38 26.32 4.41
C ARG A 13 -4.40 27.46 4.24
N ARG A 14 -4.39 28.48 5.10
CA ARG A 14 -3.37 29.53 5.09
C ARG A 14 -2.02 28.97 5.49
N PHE A 15 -1.90 27.93 6.32
CA PHE A 15 -0.63 27.34 6.71
C PHE A 15 -0.06 26.50 5.58
N ILE A 16 -0.85 25.61 4.97
CA ILE A 16 -0.45 24.85 3.78
C ILE A 16 -0.19 25.80 2.62
N SER A 17 -1.06 26.77 2.36
CA SER A 17 -0.87 27.74 1.27
C SER A 17 0.28 28.71 1.57
N SER A 18 0.48 29.13 2.83
CA SER A 18 1.59 30.00 3.21
C SER A 18 2.91 29.25 3.27
N ALA A 19 2.96 28.00 3.74
CA ALA A 19 4.15 27.15 3.66
C ALA A 19 4.49 26.87 2.20
N ALA A 20 3.48 26.55 1.37
CA ALA A 20 3.65 26.35 -0.07
C ALA A 20 4.05 27.65 -0.80
N MET A 21 3.59 28.82 -0.36
CA MET A 21 3.99 30.13 -0.91
C MET A 21 5.33 30.62 -0.39
N ARG A 22 5.73 30.24 0.83
CA ARG A 22 7.05 30.54 1.42
C ARG A 22 8.15 29.57 0.97
N GLY A 23 7.78 28.43 0.39
CA GLY A 23 8.72 27.37 0.02
C GLY A 23 9.20 26.54 1.22
N ASP A 24 8.49 26.59 2.35
CA ASP A 24 8.85 25.87 3.57
C ASP A 24 8.57 24.36 3.38
N LYS A 25 9.59 23.52 3.60
CA LYS A 25 9.44 22.05 3.65
C LYS A 25 8.71 21.67 4.95
N VAL A 26 7.71 20.79 4.88
CA VAL A 26 6.90 20.40 6.04
C VAL A 26 6.80 18.87 6.13
N ASN A 27 6.96 18.31 7.34
CA ASN A 27 6.69 16.89 7.56
C ASN A 27 5.16 16.70 7.56
N VAL A 28 4.64 16.29 6.40
CA VAL A 28 3.20 16.09 6.17
C VAL A 28 2.64 15.01 7.08
N GLY A 29 3.42 13.97 7.41
CA GLY A 29 3.02 12.94 8.38
C GLY A 29 2.72 13.54 9.75
N LEU A 30 3.68 14.26 10.33
CA LEU A 30 3.50 14.95 11.61
C LEU A 30 2.39 16.03 11.56
N LEU A 31 2.19 16.66 10.41
CA LEU A 31 1.13 17.63 10.23
C LEU A 31 -0.25 16.94 10.22
N LEU A 32 -0.39 15.80 9.53
CA LEU A 32 -1.60 14.99 9.56
C LEU A 32 -1.88 14.47 10.98
N ASP A 33 -0.86 13.95 11.67
CA ASP A 33 -0.96 13.50 13.07
C ASP A 33 -1.43 14.62 14.02
N LYS A 34 -1.08 15.88 13.72
CA LYS A 34 -1.44 17.04 14.55
C LYS A 34 -2.84 17.60 14.28
N TYR A 35 -3.40 17.38 13.09
CA TYR A 35 -4.65 18.01 12.66
C TYR A 35 -5.78 17.03 12.31
N VAL A 36 -5.52 15.72 12.26
CA VAL A 36 -6.53 14.67 12.14
C VAL A 36 -6.77 14.10 13.53
N PHE A 37 -7.88 14.49 14.17
CA PHE A 37 -8.31 13.92 15.44
C PHE A 37 -9.23 12.74 15.16
N VAL A 38 -9.01 11.63 15.85
CA VAL A 38 -9.85 10.44 15.78
C VAL A 38 -10.33 10.13 17.19
N HIS A 39 -11.64 9.94 17.37
CA HIS A 39 -12.24 9.61 18.65
C HIS A 39 -11.96 8.14 19.02
N GLU A 40 -12.02 7.81 20.31
CA GLU A 40 -11.82 6.44 20.85
C GLU A 40 -12.74 5.37 20.19
N SER A 41 -13.80 5.80 19.51
CA SER A 41 -14.70 4.96 18.70
C SER A 41 -14.17 4.56 17.31
N GLY A 42 -13.00 5.05 16.89
CA GLY A 42 -12.48 4.85 15.54
C GLY A 42 -13.04 5.82 14.49
N GLU A 43 -13.86 6.80 14.90
CA GLU A 43 -14.35 7.86 14.02
C GLU A 43 -13.28 8.92 13.77
N ILE A 44 -12.87 9.07 12.51
CA ILE A 44 -12.03 10.19 12.06
C ILE A 44 -12.91 11.45 12.01
N GLU A 45 -12.78 12.32 13.01
CA GLU A 45 -13.46 13.61 13.01
C GLU A 45 -12.60 14.66 12.30
N LEU A 46 -12.69 14.68 10.97
CA LEU A 46 -12.34 15.87 10.22
C LEU A 46 -13.34 16.96 10.61
N ARG A 47 -12.94 17.93 11.46
CA ARG A 47 -13.78 19.06 11.91
C ARG A 47 -14.72 19.51 10.78
N ASP A 48 -15.99 19.77 11.07
CA ASP A 48 -17.05 20.19 10.12
C ASP A 48 -16.64 21.27 9.09
N GLN A 49 -15.58 22.01 9.36
CA GLN A 49 -14.98 22.99 8.46
C GLN A 49 -14.26 22.37 7.25
N LEU A 50 -13.64 21.19 7.39
CA LEU A 50 -13.09 20.41 6.27
C LEU A 50 -14.24 19.81 5.43
N ARG A 51 -15.30 19.29 6.07
CA ARG A 51 -16.54 18.86 5.38
C ARG A 51 -17.13 19.98 4.49
N ARG A 52 -17.20 21.22 4.99
CA ARG A 52 -17.67 22.38 4.20
C ARG A 52 -16.72 22.79 3.06
N LEU A 53 -15.45 22.43 3.15
CA LEU A 53 -14.44 22.71 2.12
C LEU A 53 -14.43 21.69 0.98
N VAL A 54 -14.91 20.46 1.24
CA VAL A 54 -15.03 19.36 0.27
C VAL A 54 -16.38 19.41 -0.50
N GLY A 55 -17.29 20.31 -0.11
CA GLY A 55 -18.51 20.61 -0.87
C GLY A 55 -18.28 21.21 -2.27
N ARG A 56 -17.02 21.36 -2.70
CA ARG A 56 -16.65 21.64 -4.09
C ARG A 56 -16.04 20.37 -4.67
N THR A 57 -16.61 19.93 -5.78
CA THR A 57 -16.42 18.67 -6.53
C THR A 57 -14.99 18.32 -6.99
N ALA A 58 -13.96 18.99 -6.47
CA ALA A 58 -12.56 18.71 -6.79
C ALA A 58 -11.87 18.04 -5.57
N PRO A 59 -11.17 16.91 -5.75
CA PRO A 59 -10.40 16.29 -4.68
C PRO A 59 -9.35 17.29 -4.16
N LEU A 60 -9.25 17.44 -2.84
CA LEU A 60 -8.20 18.23 -2.22
C LEU A 60 -6.86 17.56 -2.52
N ARG A 61 -5.98 18.25 -3.26
CA ARG A 61 -4.62 17.80 -3.59
C ARG A 61 -3.60 18.52 -2.73
N ILE A 62 -2.64 17.79 -2.16
CA ILE A 62 -1.51 18.37 -1.41
C ILE A 62 -0.32 18.56 -2.36
N PRO A 63 0.22 19.79 -2.50
CA PRO A 63 1.35 20.07 -3.37
C PRO A 63 2.56 19.17 -3.12
N SER A 64 3.07 18.48 -4.14
CA SER A 64 4.24 17.59 -4.02
C SER A 64 5.50 18.32 -3.51
N ARG A 65 5.60 19.63 -3.77
CA ARG A 65 6.68 20.52 -3.27
C ARG A 65 6.74 20.67 -1.74
N LEU A 66 5.68 20.30 -1.01
CA LEU A 66 5.67 20.36 0.46
C LEU A 66 6.42 19.19 1.10
N PHE A 67 6.66 18.12 0.34
CA PHE A 67 7.37 16.94 0.79
C PHE A 67 8.89 17.13 0.69
N TYR A 68 9.65 16.41 1.51
CA TYR A 68 11.11 16.42 1.49
C TYR A 68 11.66 15.61 0.30
N LEU A 69 11.49 16.13 -0.93
CA LEU A 69 11.91 15.45 -2.17
C LEU A 69 13.43 15.15 -2.21
N GLU A 70 14.27 15.92 -1.54
CA GLU A 70 15.70 15.62 -1.41
C GLU A 70 15.97 14.39 -0.54
N ALA A 71 15.21 14.24 0.56
CA ALA A 71 15.32 13.07 1.43
C ALA A 71 14.81 11.79 0.73
N PHE A 72 13.87 11.96 -0.21
CA PHE A 72 13.41 10.92 -1.12
C PHE A 72 14.57 10.38 -2.00
N ASP A 73 15.28 11.28 -2.66
CA ASP A 73 16.41 10.92 -3.53
C ASP A 73 17.55 10.27 -2.72
N GLU A 74 17.78 10.72 -1.49
CA GLU A 74 18.78 10.14 -0.60
C GLU A 74 18.38 8.73 -0.11
N LEU A 75 17.11 8.51 0.23
CA LEU A 75 16.59 7.19 0.60
C LEU A 75 16.75 6.20 -0.56
N LEU A 76 16.35 6.59 -1.77
CA LEU A 76 16.51 5.75 -2.97
C LEU A 76 17.97 5.34 -3.19
N LYS A 77 18.90 6.31 -3.11
CA LYS A 77 20.33 6.04 -3.21
C LYS A 77 20.83 5.08 -2.13
N ARG A 78 20.37 5.25 -0.88
CA ARG A 78 20.76 4.35 0.22
C ARG A 78 20.26 2.93 0.01
N ILE A 79 19.01 2.76 -0.44
CA ILE A 79 18.45 1.44 -0.74
C ILE A 79 19.27 0.76 -1.85
N ASP A 80 19.58 1.49 -2.92
CA ASP A 80 20.40 0.97 -4.02
C ASP A 80 21.83 0.62 -3.55
N CYS A 81 22.46 1.45 -2.71
CA CYS A 81 23.76 1.15 -2.11
C CYS A 81 23.74 -0.08 -1.19
N ILE A 82 22.73 -0.21 -0.33
CA ILE A 82 22.59 -1.35 0.58
C ILE A 82 22.43 -2.64 -0.22
N ALA A 83 21.57 -2.62 -1.25
CA ALA A 83 21.36 -3.75 -2.13
C ALA A 83 22.66 -4.20 -2.81
N ASN A 84 23.53 -3.27 -3.22
CA ASN A 84 24.80 -3.58 -3.88
C ASN A 84 25.94 -3.97 -2.92
N SER A 85 25.86 -3.55 -1.65
CA SER A 85 26.96 -3.73 -0.67
C SER A 85 26.94 -5.07 0.06
N LEU A 86 25.80 -5.75 0.02
CA LEU A 86 25.61 -7.06 0.64
C LEU A 86 25.75 -8.10 -0.47
N SER A 87 26.33 -9.28 -0.19
CA SER A 87 26.45 -10.42 -1.15
C SER A 87 25.08 -11.03 -1.50
N TYR A 88 24.20 -10.20 -2.04
CA TYR A 88 22.82 -10.45 -2.39
C TYR A 88 22.62 -9.97 -3.83
N SER A 89 21.98 -10.82 -4.61
CA SER A 89 21.42 -10.44 -5.89
C SER A 89 20.12 -9.67 -5.65
N SER A 90 19.91 -8.60 -6.42
CA SER A 90 18.71 -7.77 -6.35
C SER A 90 17.94 -7.79 -7.67
N ARG A 91 16.61 -7.83 -7.58
CA ARG A 91 15.71 -7.65 -8.72
C ARG A 91 14.81 -6.48 -8.42
N GLN A 92 14.80 -5.50 -9.33
CA GLN A 92 14.01 -4.28 -9.20
C GLN A 92 13.09 -4.14 -10.39
N GLU A 93 11.83 -3.81 -10.16
CA GLU A 93 10.86 -3.51 -11.21
C GLU A 93 10.09 -2.25 -10.82
N THR A 94 9.76 -1.42 -11.81
CA THR A 94 8.96 -0.22 -11.61
C THR A 94 7.58 -0.43 -12.19
N LEU A 95 6.54 -0.22 -11.37
CA LEU A 95 5.15 -0.29 -11.81
C LEU A 95 4.42 1.02 -11.51
N GLU A 96 3.45 1.35 -12.36
CA GLU A 96 2.57 2.49 -12.21
C GLU A 96 1.28 2.08 -11.51
N LEU A 97 0.84 2.89 -10.53
CA LEU A 97 -0.45 2.72 -9.89
C LEU A 97 -1.58 3.03 -10.88
N VAL A 98 -2.51 2.10 -11.05
CA VAL A 98 -3.61 2.21 -12.04
C VAL A 98 -4.63 3.27 -11.63
N TRP A 99 -4.98 3.32 -10.35
CA TRP A 99 -5.94 4.28 -9.82
C TRP A 99 -5.46 4.86 -8.49
N ARG A 100 -6.06 4.42 -7.39
CA ARG A 100 -5.78 4.90 -6.04
C ARG A 100 -5.25 3.77 -5.19
N LEU A 101 -4.36 4.10 -4.28
CA LEU A 101 -3.84 3.19 -3.29
C LEU A 101 -4.19 3.71 -1.90
N VAL A 102 -4.69 2.80 -1.08
CA VAL A 102 -4.89 3.02 0.35
C VAL A 102 -4.10 1.95 1.07
N VAL A 103 -3.19 2.34 1.94
CA VAL A 103 -2.39 1.41 2.75
C VAL A 103 -2.74 1.66 4.21
N ASN A 104 -3.04 0.58 4.94
CA ASN A 104 -3.31 0.61 6.37
C ASN A 104 -4.68 1.19 6.79
N LEU A 105 -5.75 0.84 6.08
CA LEU A 105 -7.11 1.14 6.53
C LEU A 105 -7.51 0.12 7.63
N GLY A 106 -7.19 0.40 8.90
CA GLY A 106 -7.69 -0.37 10.04
C GLY A 106 -6.67 -0.98 11.02
N ALA A 107 -5.38 -0.59 11.00
CA ALA A 107 -4.49 -0.97 12.11
C ALA A 107 -4.91 -0.29 13.42
N ALA A 108 -4.90 -1.06 14.50
CA ALA A 108 -5.48 -0.81 15.82
C ALA A 108 -4.82 0.30 16.66
N SER A 109 -4.32 1.35 16.01
CA SER A 109 -4.15 2.65 16.63
C SER A 109 -5.02 3.62 15.83
N VAL A 110 -6.14 3.95 16.47
CA VAL A 110 -7.08 5.02 16.15
C VAL A 110 -6.38 6.35 15.78
N TYR A 111 -5.08 6.51 16.03
CA TYR A 111 -4.30 7.72 15.78
C TYR A 111 -3.59 7.81 14.41
N GLU A 112 -3.49 6.75 13.61
CA GLU A 112 -2.69 6.77 12.37
C GLU A 112 -3.58 6.95 11.13
N THR A 113 -3.41 8.09 10.45
CA THR A 113 -4.07 8.43 9.19
C THR A 113 -4.04 7.31 8.16
N SER A 114 -5.11 7.21 7.36
CA SER A 114 -5.44 6.16 6.36
C SER A 114 -4.41 5.87 5.24
N ILE A 115 -3.22 6.45 5.31
CA ILE A 115 -2.07 6.17 4.45
C ILE A 115 -0.85 5.97 5.31
N LEU A 116 -0.18 4.84 5.11
CA LEU A 116 1.13 4.57 5.70
C LEU A 116 2.18 5.53 5.11
N LEU A 117 2.48 6.60 5.84
CA LEU A 117 3.56 7.53 5.52
C LEU A 117 4.81 7.17 6.33
N HIS A 118 5.96 7.11 5.67
CA HIS A 118 7.24 6.94 6.36
C HIS A 118 7.46 8.14 7.29
N ARG A 119 7.54 7.91 8.62
CA ARG A 119 7.51 8.97 9.64
C ARG A 119 8.54 10.08 9.41
N SER A 120 9.76 9.70 9.03
CA SER A 120 10.86 10.66 8.84
C SER A 120 10.79 11.46 7.53
N PHE A 121 10.11 10.94 6.51
CA PHE A 121 10.18 11.48 5.15
C PHE A 121 8.82 11.89 4.59
N SER A 122 7.73 11.52 5.27
CA SER A 122 6.34 11.73 4.83
C SER A 122 6.03 11.11 3.46
N ILE A 123 6.71 10.00 3.12
CA ILE A 123 6.58 9.33 1.83
C ILE A 123 5.60 8.17 1.98
N PRO A 124 4.58 8.00 1.12
CA PRO A 124 3.76 6.80 1.15
C PRO A 124 4.60 5.60 0.74
N TYR A 125 4.49 4.49 1.45
CA TYR A 125 5.18 3.24 1.07
C TYR A 125 4.26 2.04 1.26
N ILE A 126 4.60 0.93 0.58
CA ILE A 126 3.89 -0.34 0.75
C ILE A 126 4.83 -1.28 1.51
N PRO A 127 4.43 -1.79 2.69
CA PRO A 127 5.26 -2.69 3.47
C PRO A 127 5.66 -3.94 2.69
N GLY A 128 6.92 -4.35 2.81
CA GLY A 128 7.43 -5.59 2.23
C GLY A 128 6.65 -6.82 2.69
N SER A 129 6.12 -6.80 3.93
CA SER A 129 5.22 -7.84 4.45
C SER A 129 3.88 -7.90 3.70
N ALA A 130 3.31 -6.76 3.31
CA ALA A 130 2.08 -6.72 2.51
C ALA A 130 2.34 -7.25 1.10
N LEU A 131 3.49 -6.92 0.50
CA LEU A 131 3.91 -7.44 -0.80
C LEU A 131 4.14 -8.95 -0.76
N LYS A 132 4.84 -9.44 0.28
CA LYS A 132 5.06 -10.88 0.50
C LYS A 132 3.73 -11.60 0.67
N GLY A 133 2.80 -11.03 1.43
CA GLY A 133 1.46 -11.58 1.64
C GLY A 133 0.65 -11.66 0.34
N ALA A 134 0.60 -10.58 -0.45
CA ALA A 134 -0.08 -10.56 -1.74
C ALA A 134 0.53 -11.58 -2.72
N CYS A 135 1.86 -11.63 -2.83
CA CYS A 135 2.57 -12.60 -3.66
C CYS A 135 2.27 -14.05 -3.24
N ARG A 136 2.33 -14.35 -1.93
CA ARG A 136 1.98 -15.67 -1.38
C ARG A 136 0.53 -16.05 -1.69
N CYS A 137 -0.42 -15.14 -1.46
CA CYS A 137 -1.83 -15.37 -1.74
C CYS A 137 -2.06 -15.68 -3.22
N TRP A 138 -1.49 -14.88 -4.11
CA TRP A 138 -1.58 -15.10 -5.55
C TRP A 138 -0.98 -16.45 -5.99
N ALA A 139 0.20 -16.79 -5.49
CA ALA A 139 0.84 -18.07 -5.79
C ALA A 139 -0.03 -19.26 -5.37
N LEU A 140 -0.59 -19.22 -4.15
CA LEU A 140 -1.50 -20.25 -3.64
C LEU A 140 -2.77 -20.36 -4.50
N MET A 141 -3.37 -19.24 -4.92
CA MET A 141 -4.53 -19.26 -5.81
C MET A 141 -4.23 -19.96 -7.15
N LYS A 142 -3.04 -19.72 -7.74
CA LYS A 142 -2.65 -20.39 -8.98
C LYS A 142 -2.48 -21.90 -8.80
N PHE A 143 -1.83 -22.34 -7.72
CA PHE A 143 -1.68 -23.77 -7.43
C PHE A 143 -3.00 -24.43 -7.08
N GLN A 144 -3.90 -23.71 -6.39
CA GLN A 144 -5.25 -24.18 -6.09
C GLN A 144 -6.03 -24.45 -7.39
N GLU A 145 -6.01 -23.52 -8.34
CA GLU A 145 -6.68 -23.68 -9.63
C GLU A 145 -6.10 -24.86 -10.43
N HIS A 146 -4.78 -25.02 -10.42
CA HIS A 146 -4.10 -26.08 -11.16
C HIS A 146 -4.34 -27.48 -10.57
N LEU A 147 -4.23 -27.62 -9.25
CA LEU A 147 -4.34 -28.89 -8.54
C LEU A 147 -5.77 -29.25 -8.16
N LYS A 148 -6.70 -28.29 -8.21
CA LYS A 148 -8.11 -28.43 -7.79
C LYS A 148 -8.27 -28.93 -6.36
N VAL A 149 -7.43 -28.41 -5.47
CA VAL A 149 -7.43 -28.71 -4.03
C VAL A 149 -7.98 -27.52 -3.24
N GLU A 150 -8.34 -27.75 -1.98
CA GLU A 150 -8.81 -26.68 -1.09
C GLU A 150 -7.65 -25.75 -0.68
N PRO A 151 -7.88 -24.42 -0.52
CA PRO A 151 -6.84 -23.46 -0.14
C PRO A 151 -6.14 -23.83 1.17
N SER A 152 -6.89 -24.32 2.15
CA SER A 152 -6.40 -24.68 3.49
C SER A 152 -5.40 -25.83 3.46
N GLU A 153 -5.52 -26.74 2.50
CA GLU A 153 -4.58 -27.85 2.34
C GLU A 153 -3.23 -27.34 1.84
N LEU A 154 -3.22 -26.47 0.82
CA LEU A 154 -2.00 -25.88 0.29
C LEU A 154 -1.30 -24.97 1.30
N GLU A 155 -2.07 -24.18 2.06
CA GLU A 155 -1.53 -23.36 3.13
C GLU A 155 -0.82 -24.19 4.19
N LYS A 156 -1.45 -25.30 4.62
CA LYS A 156 -0.86 -26.22 5.60
C LYS A 156 0.43 -26.83 5.08
N LYS A 157 0.44 -27.32 3.82
CA LYS A 157 1.65 -27.88 3.19
C LYS A 157 2.78 -26.87 3.11
N LEU A 158 2.48 -25.63 2.71
CA LEU A 158 3.47 -24.55 2.66
C LEU A 158 4.01 -24.20 4.06
N GLU A 159 3.16 -24.19 5.08
CA GLU A 159 3.58 -23.95 6.47
C GLU A 159 4.44 -25.06 7.06
N GLU A 160 4.19 -26.31 6.67
CA GLU A 160 4.93 -27.51 7.11
C GLU A 160 6.17 -27.76 6.25
N GLY A 161 6.34 -27.04 5.14
CA GLY A 161 7.44 -27.25 4.20
C GLY A 161 7.30 -28.54 3.40
N GLU A 162 6.08 -29.04 3.23
CA GLU A 162 5.79 -30.23 2.43
C GLU A 162 5.69 -29.86 0.96
N ASP A 163 6.61 -30.39 0.15
CA ASP A 163 6.61 -30.17 -1.29
C ASP A 163 5.47 -30.93 -1.99
N ILE A 164 5.03 -30.39 -3.12
CA ILE A 164 4.08 -31.01 -4.04
C ILE A 164 4.75 -31.03 -5.41
N ASP A 165 4.83 -32.20 -6.02
CA ASP A 165 5.38 -32.35 -7.38
C ASP A 165 4.42 -31.74 -8.42
N ALA A 166 4.47 -30.42 -8.53
CA ALA A 166 3.62 -29.60 -9.36
C ALA A 166 4.37 -28.33 -9.79
N SER A 167 4.22 -27.96 -11.05
CA SER A 167 4.81 -26.76 -11.61
C SER A 167 3.83 -25.96 -12.47
N LEU A 168 4.08 -24.65 -12.55
CA LEU A 168 3.28 -23.69 -13.29
C LEU A 168 4.18 -22.85 -14.21
N ASN A 169 3.71 -22.55 -15.40
CA ASN A 169 4.41 -21.60 -16.27
C ASN A 169 4.02 -20.17 -15.89
N LEU A 170 5.02 -19.33 -15.63
CA LEU A 170 4.86 -17.88 -15.49
C LEU A 170 5.27 -17.22 -16.80
N ASN A 171 4.34 -16.45 -17.37
CA ASN A 171 4.55 -15.71 -18.61
C ASN A 171 4.37 -14.22 -18.33
N VAL A 172 5.44 -13.60 -17.84
CA VAL A 172 5.50 -12.17 -17.58
C VAL A 172 6.47 -11.55 -18.59
N GLU A 173 6.06 -10.48 -19.25
CA GLU A 173 6.91 -9.79 -20.23
C GLU A 173 8.28 -9.40 -19.61
N GLY A 174 9.36 -9.33 -20.38
CA GLY A 174 10.68 -8.98 -19.83
C GLY A 174 11.29 -10.01 -18.85
N PHE A 175 10.63 -11.15 -18.64
CA PHE A 175 11.20 -12.34 -18.01
C PHE A 175 11.34 -13.45 -19.05
N PRO A 176 12.34 -14.35 -18.91
CA PRO A 176 12.35 -15.58 -19.68
C PRO A 176 11.10 -16.41 -19.34
N LYS A 177 10.84 -17.46 -20.13
CA LYS A 177 9.82 -18.43 -19.73
C LYS A 177 10.25 -19.08 -18.43
N LEU A 178 9.49 -18.85 -17.36
CA LEU A 178 9.81 -19.32 -16.02
C LEU A 178 8.87 -20.47 -15.65
N GLU A 179 9.44 -21.52 -15.06
CA GLU A 179 8.70 -22.61 -14.45
C GLU A 179 8.77 -22.46 -12.93
N LEU A 180 7.60 -22.33 -12.31
CA LEU A 180 7.41 -22.16 -10.89
C LEU A 180 6.96 -23.49 -10.29
N GLU A 181 7.83 -24.12 -9.51
CA GLU A 181 7.53 -25.33 -8.76
C GLU A 181 6.95 -24.98 -7.38
N PHE A 182 6.17 -25.88 -6.79
CA PHE A 182 5.66 -25.67 -5.43
C PHE A 182 6.81 -25.52 -4.41
N LYS A 183 7.91 -26.24 -4.62
CA LYS A 183 9.16 -26.08 -3.87
C LYS A 183 9.71 -24.65 -3.87
N ASP A 184 9.56 -23.92 -4.98
CA ASP A 184 10.00 -22.54 -5.04
C ASP A 184 9.21 -21.67 -4.05
N LEU A 185 7.93 -21.97 -3.78
CA LEU A 185 7.13 -21.22 -2.79
C LEU A 185 7.67 -21.44 -1.37
N ILE A 186 8.04 -22.68 -1.04
CA ILE A 186 8.64 -23.04 0.25
C ILE A 186 9.96 -22.27 0.41
N ASP A 187 10.79 -22.27 -0.63
CA ASP A 187 12.07 -21.56 -0.63
C ASP A 187 11.89 -20.03 -0.60
N MET A 188 10.91 -19.46 -1.31
CA MET A 188 10.65 -18.01 -1.34
C MET A 188 10.14 -17.51 0.01
N PHE A 189 9.09 -18.13 0.55
CA PHE A 189 8.36 -17.60 1.69
C PHE A 189 8.87 -18.13 3.03
N GLY A 190 9.48 -19.32 3.04
CA GLY A 190 9.83 -20.04 4.25
C GLY A 190 8.64 -20.79 4.85
N TYR A 191 8.95 -21.62 5.83
CA TYR A 191 8.01 -22.46 6.57
C TYR A 191 8.32 -22.40 8.08
N LYS A 192 7.61 -23.15 8.93
CA LYS A 192 7.74 -23.04 10.40
C LYS A 192 9.18 -23.15 10.92
N ASP A 193 10.00 -24.01 10.33
CA ASP A 193 11.38 -24.27 10.80
C ASP A 193 12.47 -23.64 9.91
N SER A 194 12.10 -22.84 8.90
CA SER A 194 13.09 -22.20 8.01
C SER A 194 12.62 -20.85 7.48
N SER A 195 13.52 -19.88 7.51
CA SER A 195 13.30 -18.58 6.89
C SER A 195 13.29 -18.67 5.36
N GLY A 196 12.38 -17.93 4.72
CA GLY A 196 12.39 -17.77 3.27
C GLY A 196 13.70 -17.13 2.77
N LYS A 197 14.09 -17.51 1.56
CA LYS A 197 15.34 -17.12 0.91
C LYS A 197 15.21 -15.80 0.12
N VAL A 198 13.98 -15.33 -0.09
CA VAL A 198 13.68 -14.05 -0.75
C VAL A 198 13.20 -13.01 0.27
N ILE A 199 13.85 -11.85 0.25
CA ILE A 199 13.54 -10.70 1.08
C ILE A 199 12.74 -9.71 0.22
N PHE A 200 11.52 -9.40 0.66
CA PHE A 200 10.66 -8.38 0.08
C PHE A 200 10.93 -7.06 0.80
N LEU A 201 11.56 -6.10 0.13
CA LEU A 201 11.72 -4.76 0.69
C LEU A 201 10.42 -3.96 0.57
N ASP A 202 10.31 -2.90 1.36
CA ASP A 202 9.23 -1.93 1.22
C ASP A 202 9.25 -1.31 -0.18
N ALA A 203 8.10 -1.33 -0.86
CA ALA A 203 7.99 -0.62 -2.13
C ALA A 203 7.88 0.88 -1.85
N VAL A 204 8.81 1.62 -2.43
CA VAL A 204 8.90 3.07 -2.30
C VAL A 204 8.49 3.71 -3.63
N PRO A 205 7.78 4.84 -3.59
CA PRO A 205 7.42 5.54 -4.81
C PRO A 205 8.70 6.05 -5.50
N LEU A 206 8.59 6.34 -6.79
CA LEU A 206 9.53 7.21 -7.48
C LEU A 206 9.17 8.67 -7.24
N ARG A 207 10.10 9.57 -7.56
CA ARG A 207 9.92 11.00 -7.34
C ARG A 207 8.62 11.45 -8.04
N PRO A 208 7.63 11.99 -7.28
CA PRO A 208 6.36 12.37 -7.85
C PRO A 208 6.50 13.60 -8.76
N GLU A 209 5.91 13.53 -9.95
CA GLU A 209 5.88 14.66 -10.90
C GLU A 209 4.72 15.63 -10.61
N LYS A 210 3.68 15.15 -9.91
CA LYS A 210 2.43 15.86 -9.64
C LYS A 210 1.97 15.61 -8.21
N ASP A 211 0.96 16.37 -7.79
CA ASP A 211 0.28 16.15 -6.51
C ASP A 211 -0.39 14.78 -6.52
N PHE A 212 -0.05 13.95 -5.53
CA PHE A 212 -0.43 12.55 -5.49
C PHE A 212 -1.38 12.21 -4.33
N LEU A 213 -1.43 13.04 -3.29
CA LEU A 213 -2.26 12.80 -2.11
C LEU A 213 -3.65 13.41 -2.32
N VAL A 214 -4.68 12.57 -2.22
CA VAL A 214 -6.08 12.95 -2.42
C VAL A 214 -6.96 12.57 -1.22
N LEU A 215 -7.94 13.42 -0.92
CA LEU A 215 -9.02 13.09 0.02
C LEU A 215 -10.18 12.45 -0.76
N ASP A 216 -10.52 11.22 -0.39
CA ASP A 216 -11.58 10.43 -1.01
C ASP A 216 -12.75 10.18 -0.05
N ILE A 217 -13.87 9.70 -0.58
CA ILE A 217 -15.10 9.46 0.17
C ILE A 217 -15.59 8.03 0.04
N MET A 218 -16.17 7.51 1.12
CA MET A 218 -16.93 6.25 1.13
C MET A 218 -18.25 6.49 1.83
N ASN A 219 -19.35 6.10 1.19
CA ASN A 219 -20.67 6.11 1.82
C ASN A 219 -20.95 4.74 2.43
N VAL A 220 -21.01 4.67 3.76
CA VAL A 220 -21.41 3.46 4.48
C VAL A 220 -22.90 3.55 4.76
N HIS A 221 -23.68 2.70 4.11
CA HIS A 221 -25.14 2.68 4.23
C HIS A 221 -25.64 1.91 5.46
N TYR A 222 -24.91 0.90 5.94
CA TYR A 222 -25.38 -0.02 7.00
C TYR A 222 -24.45 -0.04 8.22
N ARG A 223 -24.05 1.13 8.72
CA ARG A 223 -23.11 1.25 9.84
C ARG A 223 -23.61 0.55 11.11
N ASP A 224 -24.88 0.76 11.46
CA ASP A 224 -25.49 0.16 12.66
C ASP A 224 -25.63 -1.36 12.57
N TYR A 225 -25.67 -1.93 11.36
CA TYR A 225 -25.59 -3.39 11.17
C TYR A 225 -24.21 -3.93 11.52
N TYR A 226 -23.15 -3.31 10.98
CA TYR A 226 -21.77 -3.74 11.21
C TYR A 226 -21.27 -3.46 12.63
N GLU A 227 -21.67 -2.35 13.25
CA GLU A 227 -21.19 -1.95 14.59
C GLU A 227 -22.08 -2.47 15.73
N ARG A 228 -23.39 -2.60 15.50
CA ARG A 228 -24.37 -2.85 16.58
C ARG A 228 -25.30 -4.04 16.31
N GLY A 229 -25.10 -4.77 15.21
CA GLY A 229 -25.93 -5.92 14.83
C GLY A 229 -27.38 -5.57 14.52
N ALA A 230 -27.70 -4.30 14.24
CA ALA A 230 -29.06 -3.85 13.92
C ALA A 230 -29.48 -4.30 12.52
N PHE A 231 -30.77 -4.57 12.27
CA PHE A 231 -31.23 -5.01 10.95
C PHE A 231 -30.85 -4.02 9.84
N PRO A 232 -30.27 -4.49 8.71
CA PRO A 232 -29.95 -3.63 7.59
C PRO A 232 -31.27 -3.15 6.96
N GLY A 233 -31.45 -1.84 6.88
CA GLY A 233 -32.65 -1.23 6.33
C GLY A 233 -32.32 -0.08 5.39
N ASP A 234 -33.04 0.04 4.28
CA ASP A 234 -32.81 1.05 3.24
C ASP A 234 -33.13 2.50 3.69
N TRP A 235 -33.63 2.67 4.91
CA TRP A 235 -33.91 3.98 5.54
C TRP A 235 -32.73 4.54 6.34
N MET A 236 -31.59 3.84 6.38
CA MET A 236 -30.38 4.33 7.06
C MET A 236 -29.71 5.42 6.22
N ASN A 237 -29.42 6.56 6.86
CA ASN A 237 -28.73 7.67 6.19
C ASN A 237 -27.29 7.25 5.82
N PRO A 238 -26.82 7.55 4.58
CA PRO A 238 -25.46 7.28 4.19
C PRO A 238 -24.48 8.07 5.06
N ASN A 239 -23.61 7.35 5.76
CA ASN A 239 -22.54 7.95 6.53
C ASN A 239 -21.33 8.16 5.62
N ILE A 240 -21.04 9.43 5.30
CA ILE A 240 -19.88 9.82 4.49
C ILE A 240 -18.62 9.73 5.36
N VAL A 241 -17.77 8.76 5.05
CA VAL A 241 -16.45 8.58 5.65
C VAL A 241 -15.41 9.11 4.68
N PHE A 242 -14.65 10.12 5.10
CA PHE A 242 -13.53 10.64 4.35
C PHE A 242 -12.25 9.88 4.72
N PHE A 243 -11.44 9.53 3.73
CA PHE A 243 -10.13 8.90 3.95
C PHE A 243 -9.12 9.43 2.94
N LEU A 244 -7.82 9.34 3.27
CA LEU A 244 -6.77 9.73 2.35
C LEU A 244 -6.41 8.55 1.44
N ALA A 245 -6.14 8.83 0.17
CA ALA A 245 -5.57 7.90 -0.80
C ALA A 245 -4.41 8.56 -1.58
N VAL A 246 -3.57 7.75 -2.21
CA VAL A 246 -2.56 8.23 -3.16
C VAL A 246 -2.93 7.84 -4.59
N GLU A 247 -2.69 8.72 -5.57
CA GLU A 247 -2.93 8.49 -7.00
C GLU A 247 -1.76 8.97 -7.86
N GLY A 248 -1.59 8.37 -9.05
CA GLY A 248 -0.62 8.84 -10.06
C GLY A 248 0.86 8.64 -9.70
N LEU A 249 1.16 7.73 -8.76
CA LEU A 249 2.53 7.38 -8.39
C LEU A 249 3.02 6.14 -9.14
N LYS A 250 4.32 6.13 -9.43
CA LYS A 250 5.07 4.93 -9.80
C LYS A 250 5.79 4.42 -8.55
N PHE A 251 5.86 3.11 -8.37
CA PHE A 251 6.56 2.48 -7.25
C PHE A 251 7.69 1.59 -7.77
N LYS A 252 8.82 1.63 -7.07
CA LYS A 252 9.94 0.71 -7.23
C LYS A 252 9.74 -0.45 -6.25
N PHE A 253 9.64 -1.65 -6.80
CA PHE A 253 9.55 -2.90 -6.06
C PHE A 253 10.91 -3.57 -6.10
N THR A 254 11.45 -3.92 -4.94
CA THR A 254 12.80 -4.50 -4.81
C THR A 254 12.74 -5.79 -4.02
N LEU A 255 13.23 -6.86 -4.63
CA LEU A 255 13.46 -8.15 -3.98
C LEU A 255 14.96 -8.41 -3.88
N LEU A 256 15.38 -9.04 -2.78
CA LEU A 256 16.76 -9.48 -2.58
C LEU A 256 16.80 -10.99 -2.29
N ALA A 257 17.83 -11.67 -2.77
CA ALA A 257 18.17 -13.03 -2.36
C ALA A 257 19.70 -13.17 -2.30
N LYS A 258 20.22 -14.12 -1.51
CA LYS A 258 21.66 -14.40 -1.52
C LYS A 258 22.10 -14.80 -2.94
N GLU A 259 23.34 -14.49 -3.29
CA GLU A 259 23.93 -14.96 -4.55
C GLU A 259 23.74 -16.48 -4.72
N GLY A 260 23.36 -16.91 -5.93
CA GLY A 260 22.99 -18.29 -6.25
C GLY A 260 21.48 -18.58 -6.24
N TYR A 261 20.65 -17.61 -5.85
CA TYR A 261 19.18 -17.70 -5.87
C TYR A 261 18.53 -16.76 -6.91
N GLU A 262 19.24 -16.38 -7.96
CA GLU A 262 18.78 -15.44 -8.99
C GLU A 262 17.51 -15.94 -9.71
N SER A 263 17.46 -17.24 -10.02
CA SER A 263 16.27 -17.86 -10.63
C SER A 263 15.04 -17.75 -9.72
N LEU A 264 15.21 -18.01 -8.42
CA LEU A 264 14.14 -17.87 -7.44
C LEU A 264 13.67 -16.42 -7.33
N LEU A 265 14.60 -15.47 -7.44
CA LEU A 265 14.34 -14.03 -7.39
C LEU A 265 13.52 -13.56 -8.60
N ASP A 266 13.85 -14.03 -9.80
CA ASP A 266 13.09 -13.75 -11.02
C ASP A 266 11.68 -14.34 -10.95
N LYS A 267 11.52 -15.58 -10.47
CA LYS A 267 10.20 -16.20 -10.24
C LYS A 267 9.38 -15.40 -9.22
N ALA A 268 9.99 -14.98 -8.11
CA ALA A 268 9.34 -14.18 -7.08
C ALA A 268 8.88 -12.81 -7.59
N MET A 269 9.70 -12.15 -8.41
CA MET A 269 9.34 -10.86 -9.01
C MET A 269 8.23 -11.01 -10.04
N ALA A 270 8.29 -12.04 -10.90
CA ALA A 270 7.23 -12.33 -11.86
C ALA A 270 5.88 -12.60 -11.15
N LEU A 271 5.89 -13.40 -10.08
CA LEU A 271 4.70 -13.64 -9.25
C LEU A 271 4.17 -12.35 -8.61
N LEU A 272 5.06 -11.51 -8.09
CA LEU A 272 4.67 -10.24 -7.47
C LEU A 272 4.02 -9.30 -8.48
N ILE A 273 4.56 -9.21 -9.71
CA ILE A 273 3.95 -8.40 -10.78
C ILE A 273 2.53 -8.90 -11.09
N GLU A 274 2.36 -10.21 -11.30
CA GLU A 274 1.02 -10.76 -11.55
C GLU A 274 0.07 -10.49 -10.38
N ALA A 275 0.53 -10.65 -9.14
CA ALA A 275 -0.28 -10.38 -7.95
C ALA A 275 -0.75 -8.91 -7.92
N LEU A 276 0.15 -7.96 -8.16
CA LEU A 276 -0.17 -6.54 -8.18
C LEU A 276 -1.13 -6.15 -9.33
N GLU A 277 -1.08 -6.86 -10.45
CA GLU A 277 -1.98 -6.66 -11.59
C GLU A 277 -3.36 -7.32 -11.40
N LYS A 278 -3.44 -8.45 -10.70
CA LYS A 278 -4.65 -9.29 -10.64
C LYS A 278 -5.44 -9.20 -9.35
N ILE A 279 -4.77 -9.04 -8.21
CA ILE A 279 -5.43 -8.96 -6.89
C ILE A 279 -5.18 -7.62 -6.19
N GLY A 280 -4.15 -6.89 -6.60
CA GLY A 280 -3.74 -5.62 -6.01
C GLY A 280 -3.15 -5.78 -4.60
N VAL A 281 -2.80 -4.64 -3.99
CA VAL A 281 -2.23 -4.59 -2.63
C VAL A 281 -2.79 -3.40 -1.84
N GLY A 282 -2.87 -3.56 -0.52
CA GLY A 282 -3.42 -2.54 0.38
C GLY A 282 -4.88 -2.79 0.71
N ALA A 283 -5.59 -1.75 1.10
CA ALA A 283 -6.99 -1.84 1.48
C ALA A 283 -7.91 -1.58 0.28
N LYS A 284 -9.14 -2.13 0.36
CA LYS A 284 -10.22 -1.89 -0.62
C LYS A 284 -9.90 -2.36 -2.05
N THR A 285 -9.09 -3.42 -2.19
CA THR A 285 -8.80 -4.04 -3.49
C THR A 285 -10.04 -4.59 -4.21
N SER A 286 -11.05 -5.02 -3.47
CA SER A 286 -12.33 -5.48 -4.03
C SER A 286 -13.12 -4.41 -4.79
N VAL A 287 -12.84 -3.13 -4.53
CA VAL A 287 -13.48 -1.99 -5.22
C VAL A 287 -12.47 -1.21 -6.09
N GLY A 288 -11.34 -1.82 -6.43
CA GLY A 288 -10.41 -1.32 -7.46
C GLY A 288 -9.20 -0.54 -6.93
N TYR A 289 -8.98 -0.43 -5.62
CA TYR A 289 -7.77 0.21 -5.08
C TYR A 289 -6.56 -0.71 -5.15
N GLY A 290 -5.38 -0.14 -5.31
CA GLY A 290 -4.11 -0.84 -5.09
C GLY A 290 -3.64 -1.74 -6.25
N TYR A 291 -4.20 -1.58 -7.44
CA TYR A 291 -3.76 -2.29 -8.65
C TYR A 291 -2.64 -1.53 -9.34
N PHE A 292 -1.69 -2.28 -9.90
CA PHE A 292 -0.56 -1.75 -10.63
C PHE A 292 -0.55 -2.27 -12.06
N ARG A 293 0.16 -1.55 -12.93
CA ARG A 293 0.49 -1.96 -14.29
C ARG A 293 1.94 -1.65 -14.57
N ARG A 294 2.54 -2.35 -15.53
CA ARG A 294 3.91 -2.06 -15.95
C ARG A 294 3.99 -0.74 -16.71
N VAL A 295 5.13 -0.07 -16.57
CA VAL A 295 5.42 1.16 -17.30
C VAL A 295 5.78 0.78 -18.73
N SER A 296 4.97 1.22 -19.70
CA SER A 296 5.21 1.08 -21.14
C SER A 296 6.40 1.92 -21.60
#